data_AF-A0A950CME0-F1
#
_entry.id   AF-A0A950CME0-F1
#
_cell.length_a   1.000
_cell.length_b   1.000
_cell.length_c   1.000
_cell.angle_alpha   90.00
_cell.angle_beta   90.00
_cell.angle_gamma   90.00
#
_symmetry.space_group_name_H-M   'P 1'
#
loop_
_entity.id
_entity.type
_entity.pdbx_description
1 polymer ?
#
loop_
_entity_poly.entity_id
_entity_poly.type
_entity_poly.pdbx_seq_one_letter_code
_entity_poly.pdbx_strand_id
1 'polypeptide(L)'
;LDRYPRLNWVCAETGLGWLGYVLEACDHEWERRHLWTEGVLTRPSELFKRQMYVAVWFERHGIESRYDVGIDKIMWETDFPHNTSTYPDSWKAVERVLERVPDDERQLILWQNAVKLYGLHISQ
;
A
#
# COMPACT_ATOMS: atom_id res chain seq x y z
N LEU A 1 13.81 4.17 8.57
CA LEU A 1 13.68 4.22 7.09
C LEU A 1 14.71 5.17 6.47
N ASP A 2 14.88 6.41 6.95
CA ASP A 2 15.92 7.32 6.42
C ASP A 2 17.34 6.78 6.44
N ARG A 3 17.73 6.07 7.49
CA ARG A 3 19.06 5.46 7.60
C ARG A 3 19.32 4.38 6.53
N TYR A 4 18.27 3.76 5.98
CA TYR A 4 18.37 2.61 5.08
C TYR A 4 17.50 2.84 3.83
N PRO A 5 17.91 3.72 2.91
CA PRO A 5 17.06 4.17 1.80
C PRO A 5 16.69 3.07 0.79
N ARG A 6 17.32 1.89 0.85
CA ARG A 6 17.02 0.73 0.00
C ARG A 6 16.20 -0.36 0.70
N LEU A 7 15.91 -0.21 2.00
CA LEU A 7 15.08 -1.16 2.73
C LEU A 7 13.61 -0.91 2.38
N ASN A 8 12.92 -1.91 1.86
CA ASN A 8 11.48 -1.87 1.67
C ASN A 8 10.76 -2.48 2.87
N TRP A 9 9.64 -1.87 3.28
CA TRP A 9 8.75 -2.37 4.32
C TRP A 9 7.40 -2.73 3.70
N VAL A 10 6.85 -3.90 4.04
CA VAL A 10 5.51 -4.32 3.62
C VAL A 10 4.60 -4.45 4.83
N CYS A 11 3.50 -3.73 4.82
CA CYS A 11 2.40 -3.87 5.77
C CYS A 11 1.41 -4.90 5.21
N ALA A 12 1.60 -6.17 5.59
CA ALA A 12 0.69 -7.26 5.25
C ALA A 12 -0.49 -7.29 6.23
N GLU A 13 -1.69 -7.61 5.76
CA GLU A 13 -2.91 -7.74 6.56
C GLU A 13 -3.32 -6.48 7.35
N THR A 14 -2.78 -5.29 7.01
CA THR A 14 -3.13 -4.04 7.74
C THR A 14 -4.31 -3.30 7.14
N GLY A 15 -4.66 -3.62 5.90
CA GLY A 15 -5.60 -2.86 5.09
C GLY A 15 -5.13 -1.44 4.76
N LEU A 16 -5.95 -0.72 4.01
CA LEU A 16 -5.62 0.57 3.38
C LEU A 16 -6.37 1.77 3.97
N GLY A 17 -7.58 1.57 4.50
CA GLY A 17 -8.49 2.68 4.84
C GLY A 17 -7.98 3.68 5.88
N TRP A 18 -7.09 3.26 6.78
CA TRP A 18 -6.54 4.11 7.84
C TRP A 18 -5.38 5.00 7.38
N LEU A 19 -4.73 4.63 6.27
CA LEU A 19 -3.40 5.12 5.94
C LEU A 19 -3.42 6.59 5.52
N GLY A 20 -4.45 7.03 4.79
CA GLY A 20 -4.59 8.44 4.40
C GLY A 20 -4.58 9.37 5.61
N TYR A 21 -5.37 9.05 6.65
CA TYR A 21 -5.41 9.81 7.89
C TYR A 21 -4.07 9.79 8.63
N VAL A 22 -3.43 8.63 8.78
CA VAL A 22 -2.17 8.54 9.54
C VAL A 22 -1.04 9.30 8.83
N LEU A 23 -0.96 9.23 7.51
CA LEU A 23 0.04 10.01 6.76
C LEU A 23 -0.21 11.51 6.92
N GLU A 24 -1.46 11.96 6.82
CA GLU A 24 -1.82 13.37 7.05
C GLU A 24 -1.47 13.83 8.47
N ALA A 25 -1.83 13.05 9.48
CA ALA A 25 -1.55 13.37 10.88
C ALA A 25 -0.05 13.40 11.18
N CYS A 26 0.72 12.43 10.66
CA CYS A 26 2.16 12.38 10.83
C CYS A 26 2.85 13.55 10.11
N ASP A 27 2.42 13.90 8.91
CA ASP A 27 2.93 15.06 8.19
C ASP A 27 2.61 16.37 8.93
N HIS A 28 1.38 16.49 9.45
CA HIS A 28 0.97 17.64 10.25
C HIS A 28 1.87 17.81 11.48
N GLU A 29 2.08 16.75 12.26
CA GLU A 29 2.98 16.77 13.42
C GLU A 29 4.42 17.12 13.03
N TRP A 30 4.91 16.55 11.93
CA TRP A 30 6.24 16.83 11.39
C TRP A 30 6.42 18.32 11.08
N GLU A 31 5.44 18.93 10.42
CA GLU A 31 5.41 20.36 10.08
C GLU A 31 5.26 21.25 11.31
N ARG A 32 4.27 20.98 12.16
CA ARG A 32 3.94 21.83 13.31
C ARG A 32 5.04 21.87 14.34
N ARG A 33 5.72 20.75 14.56
CA ARG A 33 6.80 20.63 15.56
C ARG A 33 8.19 20.83 14.97
N HIS A 34 8.30 21.04 13.66
CA HIS A 34 9.58 21.20 12.98
C HIS A 34 10.52 20.01 13.27
N LEU A 35 10.00 18.78 13.16
CA LEU A 35 10.72 17.57 13.62
C LEU A 35 12.04 17.31 12.87
N TRP A 36 12.28 17.98 11.74
CA TRP A 36 13.58 18.01 11.08
C TRP A 36 14.68 18.61 11.98
N THR A 37 14.34 19.45 12.94
CA THR A 37 15.27 19.96 13.96
C THR A 37 15.61 18.94 15.05
N GLU A 38 14.77 17.90 15.19
CA GLU A 38 14.92 16.79 16.14
C GLU A 38 15.50 15.52 15.46
N GLY A 39 15.90 15.60 14.19
CA GLY A 39 16.52 14.51 13.45
C GLY A 39 15.56 13.63 12.64
N VAL A 40 14.26 13.97 12.59
CA VAL A 40 13.29 13.35 11.66
C VAL A 40 13.31 14.16 10.37
N LEU A 41 14.28 13.89 9.50
CA LEU A 41 14.60 14.77 8.38
C LEU A 41 13.60 14.71 7.22
N THR A 42 13.05 13.53 6.94
CA THR A 42 12.15 13.33 5.80
C THR A 42 10.69 13.35 6.26
N ARG A 43 9.82 13.99 5.47
CA ARG A 43 8.38 14.04 5.72
C ARG A 43 7.80 12.61 5.72
N PRO A 44 6.96 12.22 6.69
CA PRO A 44 6.44 10.85 6.79
C PRO A 44 5.78 10.30 5.52
N SER A 45 4.97 11.09 4.82
CA SER A 45 4.39 10.68 3.52
C SER A 45 5.43 10.44 2.43
N GLU A 46 6.53 11.21 2.42
CA GLU A 46 7.65 10.98 1.49
C GLU A 46 8.40 9.70 1.84
N LEU A 47 8.60 9.41 3.14
CA LEU A 47 9.17 8.15 3.60
C LEU A 47 8.32 6.96 3.17
N PHE A 48 7.00 7.05 3.34
CA PHE A 48 6.06 6.02 2.91
C PHE A 48 6.18 5.78 1.40
N LYS A 49 6.02 6.85 0.60
CA LYS A 49 6.15 6.78 -0.86
C LYS A 49 7.51 6.29 -1.35
N ARG A 50 8.57 6.45 -0.57
CA ARG A 50 9.90 5.95 -0.95
C ARG A 50 10.02 4.44 -0.81
N GLN A 51 9.49 3.84 0.27
CA GLN A 51 9.92 2.49 0.64
C GLN A 51 8.90 1.64 1.39
N MET A 52 7.64 2.06 1.48
CA MET A 52 6.59 1.28 2.15
C MET A 52 5.53 0.81 1.15
N TYR A 53 4.98 -0.36 1.42
CA TYR A 53 3.92 -1.00 0.65
C TYR A 53 2.85 -1.53 1.59
N VAL A 54 1.63 -1.68 1.09
CA VAL A 54 0.47 -2.15 1.86
C VAL A 54 -0.31 -3.17 1.07
N ALA A 55 -0.80 -4.20 1.75
CA ALA A 55 -1.63 -5.24 1.16
C ALA A 55 -3.13 -5.01 1.41
N VAL A 56 -3.96 -5.39 0.42
CA VAL A 56 -5.42 -5.27 0.45
C VAL A 56 -6.09 -6.52 -0.12
N TRP A 57 -7.27 -6.88 0.39
CA TRP A 57 -8.02 -8.06 -0.08
C TRP A 57 -9.56 -7.93 -0.06
N PHE A 58 -10.15 -7.12 0.83
CA PHE A 58 -11.62 -7.00 0.93
C PHE A 58 -12.17 -5.57 0.90
N GLU A 59 -11.30 -4.57 1.09
CA GLU A 59 -11.68 -3.19 1.37
C GLU A 59 -11.96 -2.39 0.09
N ARG A 60 -13.23 -2.18 -0.25
CA ARG A 60 -13.60 -1.23 -1.31
C ARG A 60 -13.26 0.21 -0.94
N HIS A 61 -13.52 0.59 0.31
CA HIS A 61 -13.31 1.97 0.77
C HIS A 61 -11.84 2.38 0.72
N GLY A 62 -10.92 1.49 1.11
CA GLY A 62 -9.49 1.77 0.97
C GLY A 62 -9.06 1.98 -0.48
N ILE A 63 -9.60 1.19 -1.42
CA ILE A 63 -9.30 1.35 -2.85
C ILE A 63 -9.78 2.70 -3.42
N GLU A 64 -10.84 3.27 -2.87
CA GLU A 64 -11.31 4.60 -3.28
C GLU A 64 -10.28 5.70 -2.95
N SER A 65 -9.49 5.54 -1.89
CA SER A 65 -8.41 6.47 -1.49
C SER A 65 -7.01 6.08 -2.01
N ARG A 66 -6.92 5.18 -2.98
CA ARG A 66 -5.64 4.65 -3.50
C ARG A 66 -4.64 5.71 -3.97
N TYR A 67 -5.11 6.86 -4.44
CA TYR A 67 -4.24 7.94 -4.91
C TYR A 67 -3.59 8.75 -3.78
N ASP A 68 -4.23 8.80 -2.61
CA ASP A 68 -3.68 9.49 -1.44
C ASP A 68 -2.44 8.75 -0.92
N VAL A 69 -2.50 7.42 -1.00
CA VAL A 69 -1.42 6.50 -0.60
C VAL A 69 -0.35 6.35 -1.68
N GLY A 70 -0.77 6.35 -2.94
CA GLY A 70 0.08 6.05 -4.10
C GLY A 70 -0.18 4.63 -4.58
N ILE A 71 -0.76 4.50 -5.77
CA ILE A 71 -1.18 3.21 -6.31
C ILE A 71 -0.03 2.23 -6.50
N ASP A 72 1.19 2.72 -6.75
CA ASP A 72 2.39 1.91 -6.89
C ASP A 72 2.88 1.29 -5.56
N LYS A 73 2.19 1.58 -4.45
CA LYS A 73 2.47 1.05 -3.10
C LYS A 73 1.44 0.02 -2.62
N ILE A 74 0.42 -0.26 -3.42
CA ILE A 74 -0.69 -1.12 -3.03
C ILE A 74 -0.52 -2.48 -3.71
N MET A 75 -0.67 -3.56 -2.95
CA MET A 75 -0.60 -4.93 -3.47
C MET A 75 -1.85 -5.70 -3.07
N TRP A 76 -2.33 -6.59 -3.94
CA TRP A 76 -3.39 -7.52 -3.58
C TRP A 76 -2.84 -8.70 -2.78
N GLU A 77 -3.56 -9.11 -1.75
CA GLU A 77 -3.33 -10.38 -1.06
C GLU A 77 -4.61 -11.22 -0.98
N THR A 78 -4.46 -12.51 -0.70
CA THR A 78 -5.61 -13.41 -0.47
C THR A 78 -5.84 -13.70 1.00
N ASP A 79 -4.84 -13.45 1.85
CA ASP A 79 -4.84 -13.78 3.27
C ASP A 79 -5.11 -15.27 3.57
N PHE A 80 -4.75 -16.17 2.65
CA PHE A 80 -4.95 -17.61 2.86
C PHE A 80 -3.99 -18.16 3.93
N PRO A 81 -4.43 -19.04 4.86
CA PRO A 81 -5.75 -19.68 4.97
C PRO A 81 -6.64 -19.07 6.07
N HIS A 82 -6.50 -17.78 6.38
CA HIS A 82 -7.25 -17.17 7.48
C HIS A 82 -8.76 -17.22 7.25
N ASN A 83 -9.53 -17.12 8.33
CA ASN A 83 -10.99 -17.09 8.27
C ASN A 83 -11.51 -15.88 7.45
N THR A 84 -10.74 -14.81 7.42
CA THR A 84 -10.98 -13.57 6.67
C THR A 84 -10.46 -13.62 5.22
N SER A 85 -9.84 -14.74 4.83
CA SER A 85 -9.31 -14.95 3.49
C SER A 85 -10.39 -14.83 2.43
N THR A 86 -9.98 -14.40 1.23
CA THR A 86 -10.84 -14.43 0.05
C THR A 86 -10.88 -15.80 -0.65
N TYR A 87 -10.00 -16.72 -0.27
CA TYR A 87 -9.97 -18.08 -0.83
C TYR A 87 -11.21 -18.89 -0.40
N PRO A 88 -11.79 -19.76 -1.26
CA PRO A 88 -11.38 -20.12 -2.62
C PRO A 88 -11.89 -19.17 -3.71
N ASP A 89 -12.71 -18.19 -3.35
CA ASP A 89 -13.42 -17.31 -4.26
C ASP A 89 -12.69 -15.97 -4.51
N SER A 90 -11.35 -15.96 -4.50
CA SER A 90 -10.55 -14.73 -4.53
C SER A 90 -10.88 -13.80 -5.71
N TRP A 91 -11.19 -14.36 -6.88
CA TRP A 91 -11.60 -13.57 -8.04
C TRP A 91 -12.93 -12.83 -7.84
N LYS A 92 -13.90 -13.40 -7.09
CA LYS A 92 -15.13 -12.68 -6.75
C LYS A 92 -14.84 -11.47 -5.86
N ALA A 93 -13.88 -11.61 -4.94
CA ALA A 93 -13.44 -10.49 -4.12
C ALA A 93 -12.73 -9.42 -4.95
N VAL A 94 -11.84 -9.81 -5.87
CA VAL A 94 -11.18 -8.90 -6.81
C VAL A 94 -12.20 -8.10 -7.60
N GLU A 95 -13.17 -8.76 -8.24
CA GLU A 95 -14.17 -8.06 -9.05
C GLU A 95 -15.03 -7.09 -8.22
N ARG A 96 -15.36 -7.48 -6.99
CA ARG A 96 -16.11 -6.60 -6.07
C ARG A 96 -15.28 -5.41 -5.61
N VAL A 97 -14.00 -5.59 -5.30
CA VAL A 97 -13.16 -4.54 -4.70
C VAL A 97 -12.64 -3.59 -5.77
N LEU A 98 -12.28 -4.11 -6.95
CA LEU A 98 -11.68 -3.35 -8.06
C LEU A 98 -12.65 -3.01 -9.19
N GLU A 99 -13.97 -3.12 -8.95
CA GLU A 99 -15.04 -2.88 -9.95
C GLU A 99 -14.88 -1.56 -10.73
N ARG A 100 -14.44 -0.50 -10.04
CA ARG A 100 -14.31 0.86 -10.60
C ARG A 100 -12.87 1.29 -10.85
N VAL A 101 -11.94 0.35 -10.78
CA VAL A 101 -10.51 0.61 -10.99
C VAL A 101 -10.18 0.33 -12.46
N PRO A 102 -9.57 1.29 -13.19
CA PRO A 102 -9.10 1.07 -14.56
C PRO A 102 -8.16 -0.14 -14.69
N ASP A 103 -8.14 -0.79 -15.86
CA ASP A 103 -7.41 -2.06 -16.05
C ASP A 103 -5.89 -1.94 -15.81
N ASP A 104 -5.28 -0.83 -16.21
CA ASP A 104 -3.85 -0.55 -15.96
C ASP A 104 -3.55 -0.43 -14.46
N GLU A 105 -4.43 0.23 -13.72
CA GLU A 105 -4.38 0.34 -12.27
C GLU A 105 -4.64 -0.99 -11.56
N ARG A 106 -5.57 -1.80 -12.08
CA ARG A 106 -5.81 -3.17 -11.59
C ARG A 106 -4.57 -4.02 -11.72
N GLN A 107 -3.84 -3.93 -12.84
CA GLN A 107 -2.60 -4.68 -13.02
C GLN A 107 -1.50 -4.25 -12.03
N LEU A 108 -1.40 -2.95 -11.74
CA LEU A 108 -0.48 -2.44 -10.69
C LEU A 108 -0.74 -3.13 -9.36
N ILE A 109 -1.99 -3.10 -8.89
CA ILE A 109 -2.41 -3.65 -7.61
C ILE A 109 -2.30 -5.17 -7.58
N LEU A 110 -2.77 -5.86 -8.63
CA LEU A 110 -2.85 -7.32 -8.64
C LEU A 110 -1.50 -8.00 -8.76
N TRP A 111 -0.53 -7.42 -9.48
CA TRP A 111 0.74 -8.12 -9.71
C TRP A 111 1.96 -7.24 -10.01
N GLN A 112 1.85 -6.12 -10.74
CA GLN A 112 3.05 -5.41 -11.21
C GLN A 112 3.87 -4.82 -10.04
N ASN A 113 3.19 -4.30 -9.00
CA ASN A 113 3.87 -3.78 -7.81
C ASN A 113 4.67 -4.87 -7.09
N ALA A 114 4.08 -6.06 -6.93
CA ALA A 114 4.76 -7.22 -6.33
C ALA A 114 5.94 -7.68 -7.19
N VAL A 115 5.77 -7.76 -8.52
CA VAL A 115 6.86 -8.09 -9.45
C VAL A 115 8.04 -7.15 -9.29
N LYS A 116 7.78 -5.84 -9.27
CA LYS A 116 8.82 -4.82 -9.12
C LYS A 116 9.50 -4.89 -7.76
N LEU A 117 8.72 -5.04 -6.68
CA LEU A 117 9.23 -5.06 -5.31
C LEU A 117 10.11 -6.29 -5.04
N TYR A 118 9.64 -7.46 -5.44
CA TYR A 118 10.31 -8.73 -5.14
C TYR A 118 11.24 -9.22 -6.26
N GLY A 119 11.33 -8.49 -7.38
CA GLY A 119 12.19 -8.85 -8.51
C GLY A 119 11.75 -10.15 -9.18
N LEU A 120 10.44 -10.38 -9.31
CA LEU A 120 9.91 -11.63 -9.86
C LEU A 120 10.00 -11.65 -11.39
N HIS A 121 10.29 -12.83 -11.95
CA HIS A 121 10.25 -13.05 -13.39
C HIS A 121 8.85 -13.54 -13.80
N ILE A 122 8.20 -12.81 -14.70
CA ILE A 122 6.96 -13.25 -15.35
C ILE A 122 7.33 -14.02 -16.61
N SER A 123 6.93 -15.28 -16.69
CA SER A 123 7.00 -16.05 -17.93
C SER A 123 5.87 -15.60 -18.86
N GLN A 124 6.19 -15.39 -20.13
CA GLN A 124 5.23 -15.12 -21.20
C GLN A 124 4.63 -16.41 -21.73
#